data_AF-A0A356EDP3-F1
#
_entry.id   AF-A0A356EDP3-F1
#
_cell.length_a   1.000
_cell.length_b   1.000
_cell.length_c   1.000
_cell.angle_alpha   90.00
_cell.angle_beta   90.00
_cell.angle_gamma   90.00
#
_symmetry.space_group_name_H-M   'P 1'
#
loop_
_entity.id
_entity.type
_entity.pdbx_description
1 polymer ?
#
loop_
_entity_poly.entity_id
_entity_poly.type
_entity_poly.pdbx_seq_one_letter_code
_entity_poly.pdbx_strand_id
1 'polypeptide(L)'
;MKNCLLLGLALCCLATTSLAAQIDVTTVPTIGWADSLHDALEAEPAVGELFAFYLEPTKGRPTAIWGSEIYTSDSSIGWAAVHDGYLNPAEGGVVVVEILPGRGGYMATTRNGVTSLRFGSWNLSFSFVSPDGVMTVPGANEPVAIDWSQTADDLGFGDKLDLIVTLMIPPAPYGSTPASIWGSDVYSSDSPIAWAAVHAGIIRQTRGGIVTIQILGGQASFAGSTRYGVTSADFGSWDRSYQFWGQSPF
;
A
#
# COMPACT_ATOMS: atom_id res chain seq x y z
N MET A 1 4.78 11.11 32.67
CA MET A 1 6.22 11.10 32.35
C MET A 1 6.45 9.94 31.40
N LYS A 2 6.17 10.14 30.11
CA LYS A 2 6.46 9.14 29.08
C LYS A 2 7.89 9.45 28.62
N ASN A 3 8.85 8.59 28.96
CA ASN A 3 10.22 8.71 28.48
C ASN A 3 10.23 8.29 27.00
N CYS A 4 10.09 9.26 26.10
CA CYS A 4 10.29 9.05 24.67
C CYS A 4 11.78 9.28 24.38
N LEU A 5 12.54 8.19 24.23
CA LEU A 5 13.92 8.27 23.77
C LEU A 5 13.87 8.53 22.25
N LEU A 6 14.31 9.71 21.82
CA LEU A 6 14.48 10.04 20.41
C LEU A 6 15.37 8.99 19.72
N LEU A 7 14.82 8.24 18.77
CA LEU A 7 15.58 7.74 17.64
C LEU A 7 15.09 8.49 16.39
N GLY A 8 15.58 9.71 16.21
CA GLY A 8 15.62 10.31 14.89
C GLY A 8 16.63 9.53 14.06
N LEU A 9 16.17 8.51 13.34
CA LEU A 9 17.01 7.79 12.39
C LEU A 9 17.17 8.69 11.16
N ALA A 10 18.08 9.66 11.24
CA ALA A 10 18.54 10.39 10.08
C ALA A 10 19.29 9.39 9.18
N LEU A 11 18.59 8.90 8.15
CA LEU A 11 19.14 8.00 7.14
C LEU A 11 20.12 8.80 6.28
N CYS A 12 21.31 9.04 6.83
CA CYS A 12 22.38 9.74 6.14
C CYS A 12 22.91 8.84 5.02
N CYS A 13 22.63 9.25 3.79
CA CYS A 13 23.10 8.67 2.56
C CYS A 13 24.62 8.47 2.57
N LEU A 14 25.11 7.22 2.51
CA LEU A 14 26.40 6.85 1.95
C LEU A 14 26.46 5.33 1.66
N ALA A 15 26.70 5.02 0.38
CA ALA A 15 27.19 3.75 -0.18
C ALA A 15 26.23 2.56 -0.40
N THR A 16 26.45 1.94 -1.57
CA THR A 16 25.71 0.88 -2.26
C THR A 16 25.75 -0.49 -1.57
N THR A 17 24.88 -0.70 -0.60
CA THR A 17 24.45 -2.04 -0.13
C THR A 17 22.95 -2.00 0.14
N SER A 18 22.20 -2.99 -0.36
CA SER A 18 20.73 -3.05 -0.26
C SER A 18 20.26 -2.84 1.19
N LEU A 19 19.58 -1.71 1.41
CA LEU A 19 19.13 -1.25 2.72
C LEU A 19 17.79 -1.89 3.10
N ALA A 20 17.75 -3.21 3.23
CA ALA A 20 16.73 -3.85 4.06
C ALA A 20 17.20 -3.79 5.52
N ALA A 21 17.23 -2.58 6.09
CA ALA A 21 17.41 -2.44 7.52
C ALA A 21 16.11 -2.94 8.17
N GLN A 22 16.15 -4.18 8.66
CA GLN A 22 15.07 -4.82 9.40
C GLN A 22 14.62 -3.90 10.54
N ILE A 23 13.39 -3.38 10.51
CA ILE A 23 12.86 -2.53 11.57
C ILE A 23 12.80 -3.36 12.86
N ASP A 24 13.62 -2.99 13.85
CA ASP A 24 13.54 -3.58 15.19
C ASP A 24 12.32 -3.01 15.92
N VAL A 25 11.24 -3.79 15.88
CA VAL A 25 9.94 -3.49 16.49
C VAL A 25 10.03 -3.17 17.98
N THR A 26 11.08 -3.61 18.68
CA THR A 26 11.26 -3.35 20.12
C THR A 26 11.73 -1.94 20.44
N THR A 27 12.12 -1.17 19.42
CA THR A 27 12.59 0.21 19.54
C THR A 27 11.60 1.25 18.98
N VAL A 28 10.48 0.79 18.41
CA VAL A 28 9.47 1.64 17.78
C VAL A 28 8.56 2.24 18.87
N PRO A 29 8.35 3.56 18.91
CA PRO A 29 7.48 4.18 19.90
C PRO A 29 6.01 3.76 19.70
N THR A 30 5.37 3.38 20.80
CA THR A 30 3.94 3.08 20.83
C THR A 30 3.11 4.37 20.95
N ILE A 31 2.16 4.57 20.04
CA ILE A 31 1.23 5.71 20.06
C ILE A 31 -0.23 5.24 20.18
N GLY A 32 -1.10 6.15 20.61
CA GLY A 32 -2.54 5.95 20.63
C GLY A 32 -3.15 6.08 19.22
N TRP A 33 -4.28 5.40 19.00
CA TRP A 33 -4.98 5.43 17.72
C TRP A 33 -5.49 6.81 17.30
N ALA A 34 -5.72 7.71 18.24
CA ALA A 34 -6.15 9.08 17.94
C ALA A 34 -4.98 10.06 17.77
N ASP A 35 -3.76 9.63 18.08
CA ASP A 35 -2.59 10.50 18.08
C ASP A 35 -2.23 10.89 16.63
N SER A 36 -1.92 12.17 16.46
CA SER A 36 -1.40 12.77 15.24
C SER A 36 0.14 12.89 15.30
N LEU A 37 0.77 13.42 14.26
CA LEU A 37 2.20 13.75 14.33
C LEU A 37 2.50 14.78 15.43
N HIS A 38 1.54 15.67 15.70
CA HIS A 38 1.69 16.71 16.73
C HIS A 38 1.62 16.16 18.15
N ASP A 39 0.99 14.99 18.33
CA ASP A 39 0.95 14.29 19.62
C ASP A 39 2.13 13.32 19.78
N ALA A 40 2.57 12.72 18.68
CA ALA A 40 3.58 11.67 18.66
C ALA A 40 5.02 12.18 18.69
N LEU A 41 5.27 13.42 18.23
CA LEU A 41 6.60 13.99 18.10
C LEU A 41 6.80 15.19 19.03
N GLU A 42 7.97 15.25 19.67
CA GLU A 42 8.35 16.35 20.58
C GLU A 42 8.81 17.61 19.83
N ALA A 43 9.15 17.48 18.54
CA ALA A 43 9.62 18.57 17.69
C ALA A 43 8.98 18.47 16.30
N GLU A 44 8.79 19.61 15.66
CA GLU A 44 8.30 19.69 14.28
C GLU A 44 9.25 18.96 13.35
N PRO A 45 8.79 17.92 12.63
CA PRO A 45 9.67 17.12 11.79
C PRO A 45 9.99 17.84 10.48
N ALA A 46 11.12 17.49 9.89
CA ALA A 46 11.52 18.01 8.59
C ALA A 46 10.90 17.19 7.45
N VAL A 47 10.64 17.85 6.32
CA VAL A 47 10.19 17.18 5.09
C VAL A 47 11.23 16.13 4.65
N GLY A 48 10.75 14.94 4.29
CA GLY A 48 11.54 13.79 3.89
C GLY A 48 12.00 12.89 5.05
N GLU A 49 11.70 13.25 6.30
CA GLU A 49 11.95 12.37 7.43
C GLU A 49 10.95 11.21 7.48
N LEU A 50 11.42 10.06 7.96
CA LEU A 50 10.62 8.86 8.17
C LEU A 50 10.48 8.60 9.67
N PHE A 51 9.26 8.29 10.11
CA PHE A 51 8.97 7.90 11.48
C PHE A 51 8.20 6.59 11.51
N ALA A 52 8.65 5.65 12.34
CA ALA A 52 7.94 4.41 12.60
C ALA A 52 7.14 4.54 13.91
N PHE A 53 5.92 4.03 13.91
CA PHE A 53 5.06 3.98 15.09
C PHE A 53 4.41 2.61 15.23
N TYR A 54 4.31 2.13 16.46
CA TYR A 54 3.56 0.93 16.79
C TYR A 54 2.21 1.29 17.38
N LEU A 55 1.15 0.63 16.91
CA LEU A 55 -0.19 0.76 17.43
C LEU A 55 -0.67 -0.60 17.92
N GLU A 56 -1.04 -0.67 19.20
CA GLU A 56 -1.65 -1.89 19.76
C GLU A 56 -3.04 -2.15 19.17
N PRO A 57 -3.53 -3.41 19.14
CA PRO A 57 -4.91 -3.73 18.80
C PRO A 57 -5.94 -2.83 19.50
N THR A 58 -6.99 -2.43 18.78
CA THR A 58 -8.08 -1.61 19.30
C THR A 58 -9.45 -2.10 18.87
N LYS A 59 -10.45 -1.74 19.67
CA LYS A 59 -11.88 -1.78 19.31
C LYS A 59 -12.49 -0.37 19.24
N GLY A 60 -11.62 0.64 19.19
CA GLY A 60 -12.00 2.04 19.11
C GLY A 60 -12.74 2.35 17.81
N ARG A 61 -13.28 3.57 17.74
CA ARG A 61 -13.94 4.08 16.53
C ARG A 61 -13.03 5.07 15.80
N PRO A 62 -13.15 5.17 14.47
CA PRO A 62 -12.42 6.17 13.69
C PRO A 62 -12.59 7.58 14.25
N THR A 63 -11.47 8.29 14.38
CA THR A 63 -11.44 9.74 14.62
C THR A 63 -11.25 10.47 13.29
N ALA A 64 -11.30 11.80 13.34
CA ALA A 64 -11.16 12.61 12.14
C ALA A 64 -9.76 12.44 11.52
N ILE A 65 -9.75 12.30 10.20
CA ILE A 65 -8.57 12.37 9.35
C ILE A 65 -8.93 13.26 8.15
N TRP A 66 -7.97 14.00 7.64
CA TRP A 66 -8.18 14.92 6.51
C TRP A 66 -7.24 14.55 5.38
N GLY A 67 -7.82 14.31 4.20
CA GLY A 67 -7.07 13.86 3.03
C GLY A 67 -7.19 12.37 2.73
N SER A 68 -6.52 11.95 1.67
CA SER A 68 -6.57 10.61 1.10
C SER A 68 -5.21 10.35 0.48
N GLU A 69 -4.54 9.27 0.86
CA GLU A 69 -3.13 8.92 0.57
C GLU A 69 -2.10 9.91 1.17
N ILE A 70 -2.42 11.21 1.15
CA ILE A 70 -1.66 12.27 1.81
C ILE A 70 -2.59 12.99 2.76
N TYR A 71 -2.24 12.92 4.03
CA TYR A 71 -3.04 13.40 5.14
C TYR A 71 -2.43 14.69 5.69
N THR A 72 -3.24 15.53 6.32
CA THR A 72 -2.73 16.66 7.11
C THR A 72 -2.00 16.13 8.34
N SER A 73 -0.95 16.83 8.80
CA SER A 73 -0.14 16.39 9.94
C SER A 73 -0.91 16.23 11.27
N ASP A 74 -2.08 16.85 11.40
CA ASP A 74 -2.99 16.76 12.54
C ASP A 74 -4.01 15.61 12.42
N SER A 75 -3.97 14.83 11.33
CA SER A 75 -4.77 13.61 11.20
C SER A 75 -4.30 12.51 12.14
N SER A 76 -5.25 11.70 12.64
CA SER A 76 -4.92 10.47 13.37
C SER A 76 -4.07 9.54 12.49
N ILE A 77 -2.88 9.17 12.97
CA ILE A 77 -1.95 8.28 12.26
C ILE A 77 -2.59 6.88 12.12
N GLY A 78 -3.14 6.33 13.20
CA GLY A 78 -3.74 4.99 13.18
C GLY A 78 -4.94 4.86 12.25
N TRP A 79 -5.88 5.80 12.29
CA TRP A 79 -7.06 5.75 11.44
C TRP A 79 -6.76 6.13 9.99
N ALA A 80 -5.76 6.99 9.75
CA ALA A 80 -5.26 7.23 8.41
C ALA A 80 -4.61 5.95 7.84
N ALA A 81 -3.87 5.19 8.66
CA ALA A 81 -3.27 3.93 8.24
C ALA A 81 -4.32 2.87 7.88
N VAL A 82 -5.41 2.78 8.64
CA VAL A 82 -6.54 1.90 8.30
C VAL A 82 -7.21 2.38 7.02
N HIS A 83 -7.49 3.69 6.91
CA HIS A 83 -8.05 4.28 5.70
C HIS A 83 -7.21 3.92 4.46
N ASP A 84 -5.89 3.95 4.58
CA ASP A 84 -4.96 3.63 3.48
C ASP A 84 -4.60 2.14 3.35
N GLY A 85 -5.11 1.28 4.26
CA GLY A 85 -4.99 -0.18 4.17
C GLY A 85 -3.71 -0.75 4.77
N TYR A 86 -2.94 0.03 5.52
CA TYR A 86 -1.71 -0.41 6.18
C TYR A 86 -1.95 -1.11 7.51
N LEU A 87 -3.09 -0.88 8.17
CA LEU A 87 -3.43 -1.50 9.45
C LEU A 87 -4.83 -2.09 9.49
N ASN A 88 -4.95 -3.21 10.22
CA ASN A 88 -6.21 -3.74 10.73
C ASN A 88 -6.36 -3.32 12.20
N PRO A 89 -7.43 -2.63 12.61
CA PRO A 89 -7.63 -2.20 13.99
C PRO A 89 -7.59 -3.36 15.00
N ALA A 90 -8.10 -4.54 14.64
CA ALA A 90 -8.16 -5.69 15.54
C ALA A 90 -6.79 -6.34 15.80
N GLU A 91 -5.80 -6.05 14.97
CA GLU A 91 -4.46 -6.64 15.03
C GLU A 91 -3.39 -5.61 15.44
N GLY A 92 -3.63 -4.32 15.16
CA GLY A 92 -2.60 -3.30 15.34
C GLY A 92 -1.44 -3.51 14.36
N GLY A 93 -0.27 -2.98 14.70
CA GLY A 93 0.94 -3.17 13.91
C GLY A 93 1.84 -1.94 13.85
N VAL A 94 2.93 -2.07 13.09
CA VAL A 94 3.84 -0.96 12.82
C VAL A 94 3.47 -0.28 11.51
N VAL A 95 3.49 1.04 11.53
CA VAL A 95 3.40 1.88 10.33
C VAL A 95 4.61 2.77 10.24
N VAL A 96 5.02 3.09 9.01
CA VAL A 96 6.04 4.09 8.74
C VAL A 96 5.39 5.23 7.98
N VAL A 97 5.61 6.45 8.45
CA VAL A 97 5.13 7.66 7.79
C VAL A 97 6.30 8.46 7.23
N GLU A 98 6.11 9.02 6.04
CA GLU A 98 7.01 10.02 5.45
C GLU A 98 6.42 11.41 5.59
N ILE A 99 7.25 12.35 6.03
CA ILE A 99 6.86 13.76 6.17
C ILE A 99 6.95 14.47 4.84
N LEU A 100 5.86 15.10 4.44
CA LEU A 100 5.72 15.78 3.16
C LEU A 100 5.44 17.27 3.35
N PRO A 101 5.74 18.11 2.35
CA PRO A 101 5.26 19.49 2.34
C PRO A 101 3.73 19.52 2.42
N GLY A 102 3.21 20.53 3.12
CA GLY A 102 1.77 20.78 3.13
C GLY A 102 1.21 21.09 1.74
N ARG A 103 -0.10 20.91 1.58
CA ARG A 103 -0.83 21.13 0.33
C ARG A 103 -1.81 22.27 0.46
N GLY A 104 -2.18 22.87 -0.68
CA GLY A 104 -3.25 23.87 -0.76
C GLY A 104 -4.67 23.28 -0.58
N GLY A 105 -4.82 21.96 -0.57
CA GLY A 105 -6.10 21.29 -0.37
C GLY A 105 -5.99 19.76 -0.29
N TYR A 106 -6.96 19.16 0.39
CA TYR A 106 -7.03 17.73 0.70
C TYR A 106 -8.41 17.21 0.35
N MET A 107 -8.48 16.10 -0.41
CA MET A 107 -9.73 15.49 -0.85
C MET A 107 -10.24 14.46 0.16
N ALA A 108 -11.55 14.38 0.34
CA ALA A 108 -12.21 13.36 1.16
C ALA A 108 -12.44 12.08 0.35
N THR A 109 -12.26 10.93 0.98
CA THR A 109 -12.67 9.62 0.46
C THR A 109 -13.17 8.72 1.59
N THR A 110 -13.85 7.63 1.23
CA THR A 110 -14.10 6.51 2.15
C THR A 110 -13.35 5.30 1.65
N ARG A 111 -12.48 4.73 2.48
CA ARG A 111 -11.65 3.55 2.18
C ARG A 111 -11.55 2.69 3.43
N ASN A 112 -11.55 1.37 3.27
CA ASN A 112 -11.35 0.41 4.37
C ASN A 112 -12.23 0.67 5.61
N GLY A 113 -13.48 1.10 5.38
CA GLY A 113 -14.43 1.41 6.47
C GLY A 113 -14.18 2.73 7.23
N VAL A 114 -13.17 3.50 6.85
CA VAL A 114 -12.86 4.83 7.42
C VAL A 114 -13.20 5.91 6.38
N THR A 115 -13.77 7.03 6.83
CA THR A 115 -14.07 8.18 5.96
C THR A 115 -13.20 9.36 6.35
N SER A 116 -12.44 9.88 5.41
CA SER A 116 -11.69 11.11 5.57
C SER A 116 -12.51 12.35 5.22
N LEU A 117 -12.07 13.49 5.73
CA LEU A 117 -12.69 14.79 5.50
C LEU A 117 -11.87 15.61 4.50
N ARG A 118 -12.57 16.49 3.79
CA ARG A 118 -11.95 17.47 2.91
C ARG A 118 -11.35 18.57 3.78
N PHE A 119 -10.18 19.07 3.40
CA PHE A 119 -9.58 20.23 4.06
C PHE A 119 -8.96 21.19 3.06
N GLY A 120 -8.79 22.44 3.50
CA GLY A 120 -8.14 23.50 2.74
C GLY A 120 -6.62 23.43 2.84
N SER A 121 -5.96 24.58 2.75
CA SER A 121 -4.50 24.65 2.86
C SER A 121 -4.03 24.21 4.24
N TRP A 122 -2.95 23.45 4.29
CA TRP A 122 -2.26 23.06 5.51
C TRP A 122 -0.75 23.04 5.31
N ASN A 123 0.02 23.14 6.39
CA ASN A 123 1.46 23.44 6.31
C ASN A 123 2.35 22.21 6.23
N LEU A 124 1.87 21.05 6.70
CA LEU A 124 2.67 19.82 6.78
C LEU A 124 1.81 18.59 6.54
N SER A 125 2.34 17.61 5.83
CA SER A 125 1.62 16.40 5.49
C SER A 125 2.38 15.15 5.85
N PHE A 126 1.67 14.03 5.82
CA PHE A 126 2.31 12.72 5.80
C PHE A 126 1.62 11.75 4.86
N SER A 127 2.37 10.74 4.42
CA SER A 127 1.90 9.54 3.74
C SER A 127 2.51 8.30 4.39
N PHE A 128 1.95 7.13 4.10
CA PHE A 128 2.51 5.87 4.59
C PHE A 128 3.51 5.27 3.59
N VAL A 129 4.56 4.67 4.13
CA VAL A 129 5.58 3.90 3.42
C VAL A 129 5.54 2.47 3.95
N SER A 130 5.82 1.48 3.12
CA SER A 130 5.87 0.12 3.66
C SER A 130 7.05 -0.02 4.64
N PRO A 131 6.90 -0.80 5.73
CA PRO A 131 7.95 -1.02 6.73
C PRO A 131 9.26 -1.59 6.17
N ASP A 132 9.23 -2.17 4.96
CA ASP A 132 10.38 -2.78 4.31
C ASP A 132 11.15 -1.80 3.41
N GLY A 133 10.81 -0.51 3.47
CA GLY A 133 11.42 0.54 2.65
C GLY A 133 10.90 0.59 1.21
N VAL A 134 9.71 0.04 0.94
CA VAL A 134 9.05 0.23 -0.36
C VAL A 134 8.56 1.67 -0.42
N MET A 135 9.33 2.50 -1.12
CA MET A 135 8.91 3.80 -1.61
C MET A 135 7.62 3.64 -2.41
N THR A 136 6.48 4.09 -1.88
CA THR A 136 5.47 4.71 -2.74
C THR A 136 6.08 6.02 -3.21
N VAL A 137 6.91 6.01 -4.26
CA VAL A 137 7.70 7.19 -4.69
C VAL A 137 6.81 8.44 -4.77
N PRO A 138 6.94 9.42 -3.85
CA PRO A 138 6.26 10.69 -3.99
C PRO A 138 7.00 11.49 -5.06
N GLY A 139 6.47 11.52 -6.29
CA GLY A 139 7.04 12.25 -7.41
C GLY A 139 7.00 11.57 -8.78
N ALA A 140 6.61 10.30 -8.87
CA ALA A 140 6.08 9.73 -10.12
C ALA A 140 4.57 10.02 -10.12
N ASN A 141 4.16 11.13 -10.73
CA ASN A 141 2.77 11.62 -10.67
C ASN A 141 1.71 10.71 -11.29
N GLU A 142 2.01 9.48 -11.69
CA GLU A 142 1.03 8.53 -12.15
C GLU A 142 1.43 7.12 -11.70
N PRO A 143 0.51 6.29 -11.18
CA PRO A 143 0.78 4.87 -11.02
C PRO A 143 1.18 4.31 -12.39
N VAL A 144 2.11 3.34 -12.42
CA VAL A 144 2.61 2.80 -13.69
C VAL A 144 1.42 2.27 -14.49
N ALA A 145 1.07 2.97 -15.56
CA ALA A 145 -0.06 2.59 -16.38
C ALA A 145 0.29 1.35 -17.18
N ILE A 146 -0.55 0.32 -17.07
CA ILE A 146 -0.37 -0.94 -17.79
C ILE A 146 -1.54 -1.21 -18.74
N ASP A 147 -1.27 -1.93 -19.82
CA ASP A 147 -2.29 -2.52 -20.68
C ASP A 147 -2.82 -3.82 -20.06
N TRP A 148 -4.03 -4.21 -20.45
CA TRP A 148 -4.77 -5.40 -20.05
C TRP A 148 -4.07 -6.72 -20.41
N SER A 149 -3.08 -6.69 -21.29
CA SER A 149 -2.27 -7.86 -21.63
C SER A 149 -0.99 -7.99 -20.79
N GLN A 150 -0.55 -6.93 -20.10
CA GLN A 150 0.76 -6.93 -19.46
C GLN A 150 0.77 -7.81 -18.21
N THR A 151 1.83 -8.60 -18.12
CA THR A 151 2.13 -9.51 -17.02
C THR A 151 3.21 -8.94 -16.11
N ALA A 152 3.48 -9.58 -14.97
CA ALA A 152 4.61 -9.19 -14.14
C ALA A 152 5.95 -9.47 -14.85
N ASP A 153 6.00 -10.50 -15.70
CA ASP A 153 7.18 -10.85 -16.49
C ASP A 153 7.45 -9.80 -17.58
N ASP A 154 6.43 -9.32 -18.31
CA ASP A 154 6.58 -8.30 -19.36
C ASP A 154 7.12 -6.97 -18.82
N LEU A 155 6.76 -6.65 -17.58
CA LEU A 155 7.17 -5.43 -16.88
C LEU A 155 8.55 -5.58 -16.22
N GLY A 156 9.17 -6.75 -16.29
CA GLY A 156 10.44 -7.04 -15.64
C GLY A 156 10.34 -7.04 -14.11
N PHE A 157 9.18 -7.42 -13.57
CA PHE A 157 8.93 -7.56 -12.14
C PHE A 157 9.07 -8.99 -11.66
N GLY A 158 8.80 -9.99 -12.50
CA GLY A 158 8.73 -11.40 -12.11
C GLY A 158 9.90 -11.88 -11.25
N ASP A 159 11.14 -11.51 -11.59
CA ASP A 159 12.35 -11.96 -10.88
C ASP A 159 12.68 -11.13 -9.61
N LYS A 160 11.89 -10.09 -9.31
CA LYS A 160 12.12 -9.17 -8.19
C LYS A 160 11.32 -9.62 -6.98
N LEU A 161 11.79 -10.69 -6.32
CA LEU A 161 11.14 -11.24 -5.13
C LEU A 161 10.83 -10.14 -4.10
N ASP A 162 9.63 -10.18 -3.54
CA ASP A 162 9.06 -9.23 -2.57
C ASP A 162 8.88 -7.80 -3.09
N LEU A 163 9.08 -7.54 -4.39
CA LEU A 163 8.72 -6.25 -4.99
C LEU A 163 7.22 -6.01 -4.82
N ILE A 164 6.88 -4.94 -4.10
CA ILE A 164 5.53 -4.39 -4.06
C ILE A 164 5.46 -3.21 -5.02
N VAL A 165 4.51 -3.24 -5.95
CA VAL A 165 4.34 -2.18 -6.97
C VAL A 165 2.87 -1.84 -7.17
N THR A 166 2.59 -0.54 -7.27
CA THR A 166 1.26 0.00 -7.54
C THR A 166 1.13 0.37 -9.02
N LEU A 167 0.05 -0.11 -9.65
CA LEU A 167 -0.19 -0.07 -11.09
C LEU A 167 -1.54 0.58 -11.37
N MET A 168 -1.61 1.37 -12.44
CA MET A 168 -2.86 1.94 -12.95
C MET A 168 -3.35 1.10 -14.10
N ILE A 169 -4.55 0.53 -13.96
CA ILE A 169 -5.21 -0.21 -15.02
C ILE A 169 -6.31 0.70 -15.60
N PRO A 170 -6.26 1.07 -16.89
CA PRO A 170 -7.33 1.82 -17.52
C PRO A 170 -8.59 0.94 -17.67
N PRO A 171 -9.77 1.52 -17.94
CA PRO A 171 -10.92 0.75 -18.38
C PRO A 171 -10.56 -0.16 -19.57
N ALA A 172 -11.10 -1.39 -19.59
CA ALA A 172 -10.81 -2.29 -20.70
C ALA A 172 -11.32 -1.72 -22.03
N PRO A 173 -10.59 -1.94 -23.14
CA PRO A 173 -11.11 -1.68 -24.47
C PRO A 173 -12.47 -2.37 -24.68
N TYR A 174 -13.38 -1.73 -25.40
CA TYR A 174 -14.71 -2.29 -25.66
C TYR A 174 -14.61 -3.63 -26.39
N GLY A 175 -15.32 -4.65 -25.90
CA GLY A 175 -15.30 -6.00 -26.46
C GLY A 175 -14.11 -6.86 -26.03
N SER A 176 -13.28 -6.40 -25.08
CA SER A 176 -12.19 -7.21 -24.53
C SER A 176 -12.73 -8.47 -23.86
N THR A 177 -12.18 -9.61 -24.27
CA THR A 177 -12.46 -10.93 -23.68
C THR A 177 -11.39 -11.30 -22.66
N PRO A 178 -11.74 -11.99 -21.56
CA PRO A 178 -10.77 -12.44 -20.57
C PRO A 178 -9.59 -13.19 -21.18
N ALA A 179 -8.37 -12.77 -20.84
CA ALA A 179 -7.18 -13.55 -21.12
C ALA A 179 -7.11 -14.78 -20.21
N SER A 180 -6.32 -15.77 -20.62
CA SER A 180 -5.95 -16.87 -19.73
C SER A 180 -5.09 -16.35 -18.59
N ILE A 181 -5.49 -16.68 -17.37
CA ILE A 181 -4.74 -16.45 -16.13
C ILE A 181 -4.68 -17.77 -15.36
N TRP A 182 -3.65 -17.95 -14.54
CA TRP A 182 -3.44 -19.17 -13.78
C TRP A 182 -3.36 -18.88 -12.29
N GLY A 183 -4.12 -19.63 -11.50
CA GLY A 183 -4.17 -19.46 -10.05
C GLY A 183 -5.31 -18.59 -9.53
N SER A 184 -5.43 -18.56 -8.21
CA SER A 184 -6.43 -17.81 -7.47
C SER A 184 -5.78 -17.26 -6.21
N ASP A 185 -5.95 -15.96 -5.96
CA ASP A 185 -5.31 -15.19 -4.89
C ASP A 185 -3.78 -15.05 -5.06
N VAL A 186 -3.09 -16.15 -5.40
CA VAL A 186 -1.73 -16.19 -5.94
C VAL A 186 -1.81 -16.57 -7.41
N TYR A 187 -1.26 -15.72 -8.28
CA TYR A 187 -1.27 -15.89 -9.73
C TYR A 187 0.14 -16.14 -10.25
N SER A 188 0.27 -16.91 -11.33
CA SER A 188 1.57 -17.05 -12.00
C SER A 188 2.04 -15.69 -12.54
N SER A 189 3.34 -15.45 -12.55
CA SER A 189 3.95 -14.18 -12.98
C SER A 189 3.66 -13.80 -14.44
N ASP A 190 3.34 -14.78 -15.28
CA ASP A 190 2.93 -14.64 -16.68
C ASP A 190 1.40 -14.46 -16.86
N SER A 191 0.63 -14.40 -15.77
CA SER A 191 -0.80 -14.06 -15.81
C SER A 191 -1.00 -12.55 -15.98
N PRO A 192 -1.80 -12.08 -16.95
CA PRO A 192 -2.10 -10.65 -17.09
C PRO A 192 -2.72 -10.03 -15.84
N ILE A 193 -2.08 -8.98 -15.32
CA ILE A 193 -2.39 -8.39 -14.01
C ILE A 193 -3.82 -7.83 -13.97
N ALA A 194 -4.28 -7.20 -15.06
CA ALA A 194 -5.62 -6.63 -15.13
C ALA A 194 -6.73 -7.68 -15.03
N TRP A 195 -6.55 -8.84 -15.70
CA TRP A 195 -7.52 -9.92 -15.64
C TRP A 195 -7.51 -10.64 -14.30
N ALA A 196 -6.33 -10.82 -13.70
CA ALA A 196 -6.21 -11.30 -12.33
C ALA A 196 -6.87 -10.35 -11.33
N ALA A 197 -6.80 -9.04 -11.54
CA ALA A 197 -7.43 -8.05 -10.67
C ALA A 197 -8.96 -8.07 -10.76
N VAL A 198 -9.52 -8.30 -11.96
CA VAL A 198 -10.96 -8.55 -12.12
C VAL A 198 -11.34 -9.86 -11.45
N HIS A 199 -10.58 -10.93 -11.69
CA HIS A 199 -10.80 -12.24 -11.07
C HIS A 199 -10.74 -12.19 -9.53
N ALA A 200 -9.84 -11.38 -8.96
CA ALA A 200 -9.75 -11.15 -7.53
C ALA A 200 -10.87 -10.24 -6.99
N GLY A 201 -11.68 -9.62 -7.86
CA GLY A 201 -12.72 -8.69 -7.45
C GLY A 201 -12.17 -7.35 -6.95
N ILE A 202 -10.97 -6.96 -7.35
CA ILE A 202 -10.32 -5.71 -6.92
C ILE A 202 -10.76 -4.55 -7.81
N ILE A 203 -10.88 -4.80 -9.12
CA ILE A 203 -11.34 -3.81 -10.09
C ILE A 203 -12.51 -4.32 -10.91
N ARG A 204 -13.28 -3.38 -11.48
CA ARG A 204 -14.30 -3.68 -12.50
C ARG A 204 -13.74 -3.38 -13.87
N GLN A 205 -13.93 -4.30 -14.81
CA GLN A 205 -13.44 -4.19 -16.19
C GLN A 205 -13.77 -2.83 -16.85
N THR A 206 -15.00 -2.35 -16.65
CA THR A 206 -15.49 -1.11 -17.27
C THR A 206 -14.94 0.18 -16.64
N ARG A 207 -14.28 0.10 -15.48
CA ARG A 207 -13.73 1.27 -14.78
C ARG A 207 -12.21 1.24 -14.66
N GLY A 208 -11.60 0.06 -14.74
CA GLY A 208 -10.20 -0.09 -14.35
C GLY A 208 -10.01 0.20 -12.86
N GLY A 209 -8.81 0.63 -12.48
CA GLY A 209 -8.50 1.03 -11.11
C GLY A 209 -7.01 0.98 -10.80
N ILE A 210 -6.70 1.32 -9.55
CA ILE A 210 -5.34 1.20 -9.02
C ILE A 210 -5.25 -0.14 -8.29
N VAL A 211 -4.20 -0.91 -8.59
CA VAL A 211 -3.91 -2.18 -7.94
C VAL A 211 -2.51 -2.18 -7.38
N THR A 212 -2.30 -2.90 -6.29
CA THR A 212 -0.96 -3.12 -5.73
C THR A 212 -0.70 -4.61 -5.73
N ILE A 213 0.41 -5.02 -6.35
CA ILE A 213 0.84 -6.42 -6.35
C ILE A 213 2.13 -6.58 -5.56
N GLN A 214 2.32 -7.75 -4.98
CA GLN A 214 3.60 -8.23 -4.44
C GLN A 214 4.09 -9.40 -5.28
N ILE A 215 5.35 -9.34 -5.71
CA ILE A 215 6.02 -10.45 -6.39
C ILE A 215 6.46 -11.50 -5.37
N LEU A 216 6.17 -12.75 -5.67
CA LEU A 216 6.44 -13.92 -4.84
C LEU A 216 7.33 -14.92 -5.60
N GLY A 217 7.91 -15.86 -4.85
CA GLY A 217 8.66 -16.96 -5.42
C GLY A 217 7.79 -17.97 -6.16
N GLY A 218 8.39 -19.09 -6.57
CA GLY A 218 7.69 -20.14 -7.30
C GLY A 218 6.66 -20.88 -6.47
N GLN A 219 5.63 -21.37 -7.15
CA GLN A 219 4.62 -22.26 -6.57
C GLN A 219 4.71 -23.61 -7.27
N ALA A 220 4.50 -24.68 -6.50
CA ALA A 220 4.47 -26.04 -7.05
C ALA A 220 3.21 -26.30 -7.90
N SER A 221 2.13 -25.54 -7.66
CA SER A 221 0.88 -25.60 -8.41
C SER A 221 0.06 -24.33 -8.18
N PHE A 222 -0.78 -23.98 -9.15
CA PHE A 222 -1.75 -22.89 -9.09
C PHE A 222 -3.15 -23.46 -9.23
N ALA A 223 -4.03 -23.18 -8.27
CA ALA A 223 -5.43 -23.63 -8.33
C ALA A 223 -6.30 -22.58 -9.04
N GLY A 224 -6.93 -22.97 -10.14
CA GLY A 224 -7.87 -22.17 -10.90
C GLY A 224 -9.23 -22.05 -10.21
N SER A 225 -9.94 -20.96 -10.49
CA SER A 225 -11.35 -20.82 -10.11
C SER A 225 -12.08 -19.87 -11.06
N THR A 226 -13.39 -19.72 -10.88
CA THR A 226 -14.17 -18.70 -11.60
C THR A 226 -14.72 -17.71 -10.60
N ARG A 227 -14.31 -16.44 -10.75
CA ARG A 227 -14.67 -15.35 -9.84
C ARG A 227 -14.91 -14.08 -10.66
N TYR A 228 -15.93 -13.32 -10.29
CA TYR A 228 -16.27 -12.02 -10.90
C TYR A 228 -16.34 -12.03 -12.44
N GLY A 229 -16.77 -13.16 -13.03
CA GLY A 229 -16.94 -13.31 -14.49
C GLY A 229 -15.65 -13.61 -15.26
N VAL A 230 -14.53 -13.85 -14.57
CA VAL A 230 -13.26 -14.32 -15.14
C VAL A 230 -13.00 -15.73 -14.63
N THR A 231 -12.44 -16.59 -15.48
CA THR A 231 -12.03 -17.96 -15.12
C THR A 231 -10.51 -18.04 -15.19
N SER A 232 -9.87 -18.40 -14.06
CA SER A 232 -8.49 -18.83 -14.03
C SER A 232 -8.38 -20.35 -14.15
N ALA A 233 -7.31 -20.81 -14.78
CA ALA A 233 -7.02 -22.22 -14.96
C ALA A 233 -6.07 -22.75 -13.88
N ASP A 234 -6.13 -24.06 -13.64
CA ASP A 234 -5.10 -24.76 -12.91
C ASP A 234 -3.78 -24.71 -13.70
N PHE A 235 -2.66 -24.66 -12.99
CA PHE A 235 -1.34 -24.78 -13.59
C PHE A 235 -0.38 -25.57 -12.69
N GLY A 236 0.62 -26.18 -13.30
CA GLY A 236 1.67 -26.92 -12.58
C GLY A 236 2.68 -25.97 -11.93
N SER A 237 3.89 -26.49 -11.72
CA SER A 237 4.97 -25.72 -11.13
C SER A 237 5.37 -24.54 -12.01
N TRP A 238 5.55 -23.37 -11.40
CA TRP A 238 6.10 -22.18 -12.05
C TRP A 238 6.96 -21.40 -11.07
N ASP A 239 8.07 -20.84 -11.54
CA ASP A 239 9.16 -20.40 -10.66
C ASP A 239 8.92 -19.03 -10.00
N ARG A 240 7.86 -18.31 -10.38
CA ARG A 240 7.58 -16.94 -9.93
C ARG A 240 6.09 -16.65 -9.91
N SER A 241 5.60 -15.93 -8.91
CA SER A 241 4.18 -15.62 -8.78
C SER A 241 3.95 -14.18 -8.33
N TYR A 242 2.70 -13.73 -8.29
CA TYR A 242 2.32 -12.50 -7.61
C TYR A 242 0.99 -12.66 -6.89
N GLN A 243 0.76 -11.80 -5.90
CA GLN A 243 -0.52 -11.64 -5.23
C GLN A 243 -0.90 -10.18 -5.16
N PHE A 244 -2.17 -9.88 -4.90
CA PHE A 244 -2.60 -8.51 -4.61
C PHE A 244 -2.39 -8.19 -3.13
N TRP A 245 -1.79 -7.03 -2.85
CA TRP A 245 -1.34 -6.66 -1.50
C TRP A 245 -2.25 -5.59 -0.88
N GLY A 246 -2.76 -5.85 0.33
CA GLY A 246 -3.53 -4.87 1.11
C GLY A 246 -4.88 -4.49 0.50
N GLN A 247 -5.39 -5.27 -0.47
CA GLN A 247 -6.63 -4.99 -1.19
C GLN A 247 -7.66 -6.08 -0.92
N SER A 248 -8.89 -5.68 -0.59
CA SER A 248 -10.03 -6.58 -0.43
C SER A 248 -10.97 -6.49 -1.64
N PRO A 249 -11.67 -7.58 -2.01
CA PRO A 249 -12.67 -7.53 -3.06
C PRO A 249 -13.81 -6.53 -2.73
N PHE A 250 -14.38 -5.91 -3.77
CA PHE A 250 -15.53 -4.99 -3.64
C PHE A 250 -16.88 -5.69 -3.41
#